data_AF-A0A2N1S9F2-F1
#
_entry.id   AF-A0A2N1S9F2-F1
#
_cell.length_a   1.000
_cell.length_b   1.000
_cell.length_c   1.000
_cell.angle_alpha   90.00
_cell.angle_beta   90.00
_cell.angle_gamma   90.00
#
_symmetry.space_group_name_H-M   'P 1'
#
loop_
_entity.id
_entity.type
_entity.pdbx_description
1 polymer ?
#
loop_
_entity_poly.entity_id
_entity_poly.type
_entity_poly.pdbx_seq_one_letter_code
_entity_poly.pdbx_strand_id
1 'polypeptide(L)'
;MNSRLINPLWERLSEESAEALRMSEKEAAAFRANKVARLVGLLPFVAGCDDAQRTALAHLAVFVVANRGESRRVFDHSPTDDAEPLARLRTIADFKGGDAATLERGMALLGLCMVSGYRRDAELDRILDAYNPANVDSSKAAVAESRFREVIAVTKPTELDAILSIEEAEKGYWQA
;
A
#
# COMPACT_ATOMS: atom_id res chain seq x y z
N MET A 1 -12.99 -14.37 -1.90
CA MET A 1 -12.90 -14.93 -0.52
C MET A 1 -13.91 -14.23 0.38
N ASN A 2 -14.93 -14.90 0.92
CA ASN A 2 -16.02 -14.22 1.65
C ASN A 2 -15.52 -13.44 2.90
N SER A 3 -16.14 -12.29 3.21
CA SER A 3 -15.78 -11.36 4.29
C SER A 3 -15.64 -12.01 5.67
N ARG A 4 -16.36 -13.10 5.92
CA ARG A 4 -16.27 -13.90 7.16
C ARG A 4 -14.89 -14.52 7.40
N LEU A 5 -14.09 -14.74 6.35
CA LEU A 5 -12.73 -15.29 6.46
C LEU A 5 -11.65 -14.20 6.47
N ILE A 6 -11.98 -12.99 6.00
CA ILE A 6 -11.03 -11.87 5.87
C ILE A 6 -10.63 -11.30 7.24
N ASN A 7 -11.58 -11.16 8.18
CA ASN A 7 -11.27 -10.60 9.50
C ASN A 7 -10.35 -11.54 10.31
N PRO A 8 -10.65 -12.85 10.48
CA PRO A 8 -9.77 -13.75 11.22
C PRO A 8 -8.39 -13.91 10.57
N LEU A 9 -8.33 -13.90 9.24
CA LEU A 9 -7.05 -13.94 8.52
C LEU A 9 -6.22 -12.69 8.79
N TRP A 10 -6.82 -11.50 8.76
CA TRP A 10 -6.12 -10.26 9.09
C TRP A 10 -5.64 -10.24 10.55
N GLU A 11 -6.48 -10.65 11.49
CA GLU A 11 -6.10 -10.73 12.91
C GLU A 11 -4.84 -11.57 13.07
N ARG A 12 -4.82 -12.77 12.49
CA ARG A 12 -3.68 -13.67 12.50
C ARG A 12 -2.44 -13.07 11.82
N LEU A 13 -2.56 -12.56 10.59
CA LEU A 13 -1.41 -11.97 9.87
C LEU A 13 -0.83 -10.76 10.61
N SER A 14 -1.70 -9.93 11.19
CA SER A 14 -1.30 -8.76 11.95
C SER A 14 -0.53 -9.12 13.22
N GLU A 15 -0.95 -10.19 13.90
CA GLU A 15 -0.29 -10.73 15.09
C GLU A 15 1.05 -11.39 14.75
N GLU A 16 1.08 -12.28 13.74
CA GLU A 16 2.31 -12.92 13.26
C GLU A 16 3.36 -11.86 12.85
N SER A 17 2.94 -10.81 12.15
CA SER A 17 3.85 -9.73 11.73
C SER A 17 4.33 -8.88 12.91
N ALA A 18 3.43 -8.57 13.86
CA ALA A 18 3.78 -7.77 15.03
C ALA A 18 4.78 -8.49 15.94
N GLU A 19 4.61 -9.79 16.14
CA GLU A 19 5.53 -10.64 16.90
C GLU A 19 6.89 -10.74 16.19
N ALA A 20 6.91 -11.13 14.91
CA ALA A 20 8.14 -11.33 14.16
C ALA A 20 9.00 -10.06 14.05
N LEU A 21 8.35 -8.89 13.99
CA LEU A 21 9.01 -7.58 13.87
C LEU A 21 9.16 -6.86 15.21
N ARG A 22 8.88 -7.56 16.32
CA ARG A 22 9.02 -7.08 17.71
C ARG A 22 8.38 -5.70 17.93
N MET A 23 7.16 -5.52 17.43
CA MET A 23 6.41 -4.30 17.65
C MET A 23 6.06 -4.16 19.14
N SER A 24 6.17 -2.94 19.67
CA SER A 24 5.52 -2.59 20.93
C SER A 24 4.00 -2.73 20.82
N GLU A 25 3.29 -2.81 21.95
CA GLU A 25 1.82 -2.90 21.96
C GLU A 25 1.17 -1.74 21.19
N LYS A 26 1.72 -0.53 21.34
CA LYS A 26 1.24 0.66 20.63
C LYS A 26 1.44 0.54 19.11
N GLU A 27 2.62 0.10 18.67
CA GLU A 27 2.89 -0.13 17.25
C GLU A 27 2.01 -1.24 16.67
N ALA A 28 1.82 -2.34 17.39
CA ALA A 28 0.99 -3.46 16.97
C ALA A 28 -0.48 -3.05 16.83
N ALA A 29 -1.01 -2.26 17.77
CA ALA A 29 -2.36 -1.71 17.70
C ALA A 29 -2.55 -0.77 16.49
N ALA A 30 -1.59 0.12 16.27
CA ALA A 30 -1.58 1.04 15.13
C ALA A 30 -1.52 0.28 13.79
N PHE A 31 -0.60 -0.69 13.68
CA PHE A 31 -0.47 -1.56 12.52
C PHE A 31 -1.74 -2.36 12.22
N ARG A 32 -2.36 -2.96 13.25
CA ARG A 32 -3.62 -3.71 13.10
C ARG A 32 -4.79 -2.84 12.62
N ALA A 33 -4.81 -1.57 13.01
CA ALA A 33 -5.82 -0.60 12.58
C ALA A 33 -5.55 -0.01 11.18
N ASN A 34 -4.34 -0.17 10.64
CA ASN A 34 -3.94 0.43 9.38
C ASN A 34 -4.54 -0.30 8.17
N LYS A 35 -5.41 0.39 7.44
CA LYS A 35 -6.09 -0.16 6.24
C LYS A 35 -5.17 -0.45 5.07
N VAL A 36 -4.10 0.34 4.91
CA VAL A 36 -3.09 0.12 3.86
C VAL A 36 -2.30 -1.14 4.17
N ALA A 37 -1.82 -1.31 5.40
CA ALA A 37 -1.18 -2.55 5.86
C ALA A 37 -2.10 -3.76 5.63
N ARG A 38 -3.37 -3.61 6.00
CA ARG A 38 -4.38 -4.64 5.80
C ARG A 38 -4.58 -5.00 4.32
N LEU A 39 -4.61 -4.00 3.44
CA LEU A 39 -4.71 -4.21 1.99
C LEU A 39 -3.47 -4.96 1.47
N VAL A 40 -2.27 -4.52 1.85
CA VAL A 40 -0.99 -5.17 1.49
C VAL A 40 -0.96 -6.64 1.91
N GLY A 41 -1.38 -6.94 3.14
CA GLY A 41 -1.35 -8.30 3.68
C GLY A 41 -2.42 -9.23 3.09
N LEU A 42 -3.58 -8.70 2.69
CA LEU A 42 -4.69 -9.52 2.21
C LEU A 42 -4.76 -9.65 0.68
N LEU A 43 -4.10 -8.76 -0.07
CA LEU A 43 -4.08 -8.79 -1.53
C LEU A 43 -3.68 -10.15 -2.11
N PRO A 44 -2.59 -10.82 -1.65
CA PRO A 44 -2.21 -12.13 -2.20
C PRO A 44 -3.29 -13.21 -2.03
N PHE A 45 -4.04 -13.16 -0.92
CA PHE A 45 -5.11 -14.12 -0.64
C PHE A 45 -6.36 -13.86 -1.47
N VAL A 46 -6.77 -12.60 -1.59
CA VAL A 46 -7.95 -12.23 -2.38
C VAL A 46 -7.71 -12.53 -3.87
N ALA A 47 -6.49 -12.28 -4.36
CA ALA A 47 -6.09 -12.62 -5.71
C ALA A 47 -5.91 -14.13 -5.95
N GLY A 48 -5.83 -14.97 -4.90
CA GLY A 48 -5.59 -16.40 -5.05
C GLY A 48 -4.18 -16.74 -5.52
N CYS A 49 -3.15 -16.06 -5.01
CA CYS A 49 -1.75 -16.35 -5.31
C CYS A 49 -1.32 -17.73 -4.76
N ASP A 50 -0.38 -18.39 -5.43
CA ASP A 50 0.09 -19.74 -5.10
C ASP A 50 0.68 -19.83 -3.68
N ASP A 51 1.47 -18.83 -3.30
CA ASP A 51 2.20 -18.76 -2.03
C ASP A 51 1.67 -17.58 -1.17
N ALA A 52 0.35 -17.33 -1.18
CA ALA A 52 -0.29 -16.13 -0.63
C ALA A 52 0.19 -15.73 0.78
N GLN A 53 0.31 -16.68 1.72
CA GLN A 53 0.78 -16.37 3.08
C GLN A 53 2.24 -15.91 3.12
N ARG A 54 3.13 -16.54 2.35
CA ARG A 54 4.54 -16.15 2.30
C ARG A 54 4.68 -14.76 1.67
N THR A 55 3.98 -14.51 0.58
CA THR A 55 3.93 -13.20 -0.08
C THR A 55 3.38 -12.13 0.87
N ALA A 56 2.27 -12.41 1.57
CA ALA A 56 1.67 -11.48 2.51
C ALA A 56 2.63 -11.09 3.65
N LEU A 57 3.26 -12.06 4.32
CA LEU A 57 4.21 -11.77 5.40
C LEU A 57 5.46 -11.02 4.91
N ALA A 58 5.97 -11.37 3.71
CA ALA A 58 7.08 -10.64 3.11
C ALA A 58 6.71 -9.18 2.83
N HIS A 59 5.55 -8.94 2.22
CA HIS A 59 5.08 -7.59 1.91
C HIS A 59 4.77 -6.78 3.16
N LEU A 60 4.19 -7.38 4.20
CA LEU A 60 3.96 -6.72 5.50
C LEU A 60 5.28 -6.37 6.20
N ALA A 61 6.29 -7.24 6.14
CA ALA A 61 7.61 -6.94 6.67
C ALA A 61 8.23 -5.72 5.98
N VAL A 62 8.18 -5.68 4.63
CA VAL A 62 8.61 -4.51 3.86
C VAL A 62 7.81 -3.27 4.24
N PHE A 63 6.49 -3.36 4.33
CA PHE A 63 5.62 -2.25 4.73
C PHE A 63 6.03 -1.65 6.07
N VAL A 64 6.27 -2.49 7.07
CA VAL A 64 6.67 -2.03 8.42
C VAL A 64 8.05 -1.39 8.39
N VAL A 65 9.03 -2.02 7.74
CA VAL A 65 10.40 -1.49 7.63
C VAL A 65 10.40 -0.15 6.87
N ALA A 66 9.59 -0.02 5.83
CA ALA A 66 9.44 1.22 5.06
C ALA A 66 8.82 2.37 5.87
N ASN A 67 8.16 2.08 7.00
CA ASN A 67 7.52 3.08 7.86
C ASN A 67 8.22 3.26 9.22
N ARG A 68 9.34 2.58 9.49
CA ARG A 68 9.99 2.57 10.80
C ARG A 68 11.30 3.33 10.81
N GLY A 69 11.42 4.33 11.68
CA GLY A 69 12.68 5.04 11.96
C GLY A 69 13.37 5.58 10.71
N GLU A 70 14.71 5.49 10.68
CA GLU A 70 15.54 6.01 9.59
C GLU A 70 15.41 5.21 8.28
N SER A 71 14.97 3.95 8.32
CA SER A 71 14.82 3.17 7.08
C SER A 71 13.76 3.74 6.16
N ARG A 72 12.81 4.53 6.68
CA ARG A 72 11.81 5.24 5.87
C ARG A 72 12.44 6.00 4.69
N ARG A 73 13.56 6.69 4.91
CA ARG A 73 14.26 7.47 3.87
C ARG A 73 14.71 6.64 2.68
N VAL A 74 14.98 5.34 2.89
CA VAL A 74 15.39 4.40 1.82
C VAL A 74 14.21 4.01 0.93
N PHE A 75 12.99 4.11 1.47
CA PHE A 75 11.74 3.77 0.77
C PHE A 75 10.94 5.01 0.34
N ASP A 76 11.43 6.23 0.62
CA ASP A 76 10.82 7.45 0.11
C ASP A 76 11.00 7.55 -1.41
N HIS A 77 10.05 8.20 -2.08
CA HIS A 77 10.09 8.34 -3.53
C HIS A 77 11.33 9.13 -3.94
N SER A 78 12.05 8.63 -4.94
CA SER A 78 13.22 9.28 -5.50
C SER A 78 12.98 9.71 -6.96
N PRO A 79 13.80 10.60 -7.53
CA PRO A 79 13.71 10.91 -8.97
C PRO A 79 13.80 9.68 -9.89
N THR A 80 14.42 8.59 -9.43
CA THR A 80 14.52 7.35 -10.23
C THR A 80 13.20 6.59 -10.33
N ASP A 81 12.25 6.89 -9.44
CA ASP A 81 10.91 6.29 -9.41
C ASP A 81 9.91 7.04 -10.31
N ASP A 82 10.27 8.22 -10.83
CA ASP A 82 9.37 9.05 -11.66
C ASP A 82 8.97 8.40 -12.99
N ALA A 83 9.76 7.44 -13.48
CA ALA A 83 9.52 6.80 -14.77
C ALA A 83 8.33 5.83 -14.74
N GLU A 84 8.03 5.23 -13.58
CA GLU A 84 6.92 4.29 -13.41
C GLU A 84 6.17 4.64 -12.11
N PRO A 85 4.88 5.06 -12.19
CA PRO A 85 4.10 5.47 -11.02
C PRO A 85 4.07 4.48 -9.85
N LEU A 86 4.22 3.18 -10.09
CA LEU A 86 4.26 2.16 -9.04
C LEU A 86 5.69 1.74 -8.64
N ALA A 87 6.75 2.38 -9.15
CA ALA A 87 8.14 1.99 -8.91
C ALA A 87 8.48 1.89 -7.42
N ARG A 88 8.02 2.85 -6.62
CA ARG A 88 8.18 2.84 -5.16
C ARG A 88 7.51 1.63 -4.49
N LEU A 89 6.41 1.14 -5.05
CA LEU A 89 5.65 0.00 -4.53
C LEU A 89 6.20 -1.36 -4.99
N ARG A 90 7.23 -1.38 -5.85
CA ARG A 90 7.77 -2.63 -6.44
C ARG A 90 8.14 -3.69 -5.40
N THR A 91 8.60 -3.27 -4.22
CA THR A 91 9.05 -4.17 -3.14
C THR A 91 7.90 -4.92 -2.46
N ILE A 92 6.66 -4.53 -2.74
CA ILE A 92 5.43 -5.22 -2.30
C ILE A 92 4.52 -5.59 -3.48
N ALA A 93 5.08 -5.65 -4.69
CA ALA A 93 4.34 -5.91 -5.93
C ALA A 93 4.73 -7.25 -6.58
N ASP A 94 5.53 -8.08 -5.91
CA ASP A 94 5.94 -9.38 -6.42
C ASP A 94 4.94 -10.47 -6.00
N PHE A 95 4.17 -10.96 -6.97
CA PHE A 95 3.13 -11.95 -6.75
C PHE A 95 3.38 -13.18 -7.61
N LYS A 96 3.25 -14.36 -7.01
CA LYS A 96 3.32 -15.64 -7.74
C LYS A 96 1.91 -16.16 -8.00
N GLY A 97 1.52 -16.16 -9.27
CA GLY A 97 0.17 -16.53 -9.68
C GLY A 97 -0.87 -15.48 -9.30
N GLY A 98 -2.13 -15.90 -9.18
CA GLY A 98 -3.26 -15.04 -8.83
C GLY A 98 -3.98 -14.37 -10.00
N ASP A 99 -5.15 -13.83 -9.72
CA ASP A 99 -5.98 -13.09 -10.67
C ASP A 99 -5.39 -11.70 -10.95
N ALA A 100 -4.94 -11.49 -12.19
CA ALA A 100 -4.27 -10.26 -12.61
C ALA A 100 -5.14 -9.01 -12.38
N ALA A 101 -6.45 -9.08 -12.67
CA ALA A 101 -7.36 -7.95 -12.48
C ALA A 101 -7.50 -7.55 -11.00
N THR A 102 -7.53 -8.52 -10.10
CA THR A 102 -7.56 -8.30 -8.65
C THR A 102 -6.26 -7.69 -8.15
N LEU A 103 -5.11 -8.19 -8.63
CA LEU A 103 -3.80 -7.64 -8.30
C LEU A 103 -3.66 -6.20 -8.78
N GLU A 104 -3.98 -5.93 -10.04
CA GLU A 104 -3.96 -4.58 -10.63
C GLU A 104 -4.86 -3.61 -9.86
N ARG A 105 -6.08 -4.05 -9.50
CA ARG A 105 -7.00 -3.25 -8.68
C ARG A 105 -6.40 -2.93 -7.31
N GLY A 106 -5.84 -3.92 -6.62
CA GLY A 106 -5.21 -3.73 -5.32
C GLY A 106 -4.02 -2.77 -5.37
N MET A 107 -3.16 -2.92 -6.38
CA MET A 107 -2.02 -2.03 -6.59
C MET A 107 -2.46 -0.61 -6.97
N ALA A 108 -3.55 -0.46 -7.72
CA ALA A 108 -4.12 0.85 -8.03
C ALA A 108 -4.67 1.56 -6.77
N LEU A 109 -5.34 0.84 -5.86
CA LEU A 109 -5.78 1.40 -4.57
C LEU A 109 -4.58 1.86 -3.72
N LEU A 110 -3.51 1.07 -3.66
CA LEU A 110 -2.26 1.46 -3.00
C LEU A 110 -1.60 2.68 -3.66
N GLY A 111 -1.60 2.72 -5.00
CA GLY A 111 -1.10 3.84 -5.79
C GLY A 111 -1.86 5.14 -5.55
N LEU A 112 -3.19 5.09 -5.43
CA LEU A 112 -4.00 6.26 -5.05
C LEU A 112 -3.62 6.79 -3.66
N CYS A 113 -3.47 5.90 -2.68
CA CYS A 113 -3.04 6.29 -1.33
C CYS A 113 -1.63 6.91 -1.32
N MET A 114 -0.74 6.40 -2.16
CA MET A 114 0.61 6.96 -2.32
C MET A 114 0.56 8.38 -2.92
N VAL A 115 -0.21 8.59 -3.99
CA VAL A 115 -0.37 9.93 -4.61
C VAL A 115 -1.03 10.93 -3.67
N SER A 116 -2.01 10.49 -2.86
CA SER A 116 -2.62 11.33 -1.82
C SER A 116 -1.59 11.78 -0.78
N GLY A 117 -0.73 10.84 -0.34
CA GLY A 117 0.39 11.14 0.56
C GLY A 117 1.32 12.23 0.01
N TYR A 118 1.66 12.16 -1.28
CA TYR A 118 2.48 13.19 -1.93
C TYR A 118 1.84 14.58 -1.86
N ARG A 119 0.54 14.70 -2.10
CA ARG A 119 -0.16 15.99 -2.03
C ARG A 119 -0.21 16.56 -0.63
N ARG A 120 -0.48 15.70 0.35
CA ARG A 120 -0.54 16.09 1.77
C ARG A 120 0.82 16.60 2.25
N ASP A 121 1.88 15.87 1.92
CA ASP A 121 3.23 16.14 2.43
C ASP A 121 3.97 17.21 1.60
N ALA A 122 3.43 17.62 0.44
CA ALA A 122 4.07 18.55 -0.50
C ALA A 122 4.58 19.84 0.16
N GLU A 123 3.78 20.47 1.03
CA GLU A 123 4.22 21.71 1.70
C GLU A 123 5.39 21.45 2.65
N LEU A 124 5.27 20.43 3.49
CA LEU A 124 6.28 20.07 4.46
C LEU A 124 7.59 19.65 3.77
N ASP A 125 7.49 18.83 2.72
CA ASP A 125 8.64 18.37 1.95
C ASP A 125 9.36 19.55 1.27
N ARG A 126 8.61 20.57 0.82
CA ARG A 126 9.22 21.79 0.27
C ARG A 126 9.99 22.57 1.34
N ILE A 127 9.45 22.68 2.55
CA ILE A 127 10.10 23.35 3.69
C ILE A 127 11.37 22.60 4.10
N LEU A 128 11.33 21.26 4.05
CA LEU A 128 12.42 20.39 4.48
C LEU A 128 13.45 20.07 3.37
N ASP A 129 13.28 20.63 2.17
CA ASP A 129 14.08 20.31 0.97
C ASP A 129 14.12 18.79 0.67
N ALA A 130 12.99 18.12 0.92
CA ALA A 130 12.79 16.71 0.61
C ALA A 130 12.15 16.54 -0.77
N TYR A 131 12.55 15.49 -1.48
CA TYR A 131 11.98 15.19 -2.78
C TYR A 131 10.51 14.77 -2.65
N ASN A 132 9.64 15.41 -3.45
CA ASN A 132 8.24 15.02 -3.58
C ASN A 132 7.79 15.23 -5.03
N PRO A 133 7.27 14.20 -5.71
CA PRO A 133 6.89 14.31 -7.12
C PRO A 133 5.79 15.36 -7.37
N ALA A 134 4.93 15.64 -6.39
CA ALA A 134 3.90 16.67 -6.50
C ALA A 134 4.48 18.11 -6.50
N ASN A 135 5.68 18.33 -5.95
CA ASN A 135 6.38 19.61 -5.98
C ASN A 135 7.18 19.83 -7.27
N VAL A 136 7.62 18.74 -7.92
CA VAL A 136 8.45 18.81 -9.14
C VAL A 136 7.59 18.93 -10.38
N ASP A 137 6.57 18.08 -10.51
CA ASP A 137 5.67 18.07 -11.65
C ASP A 137 4.28 17.56 -11.22
N SER A 138 3.41 18.50 -10.87
CA SER A 138 2.04 18.20 -10.45
C SER A 138 1.22 17.50 -11.54
N SER A 139 1.59 17.64 -12.82
CA SER A 139 0.92 16.97 -13.93
C SER A 139 1.17 15.47 -13.92
N LYS A 140 2.38 15.01 -13.56
CA LYS A 140 2.69 13.58 -13.43
C LYS A 140 1.88 12.92 -12.32
N ALA A 141 1.74 13.58 -11.17
CA ALA A 141 0.92 13.07 -10.08
C ALA A 141 -0.57 12.97 -10.49
N ALA A 142 -1.08 13.93 -11.26
CA ALA A 142 -2.43 13.86 -11.81
C ALA A 142 -2.60 12.71 -12.83
N VAL A 143 -1.64 12.53 -13.75
CA VAL A 143 -1.65 11.43 -14.72
C VAL A 143 -1.60 10.06 -14.03
N ALA A 144 -0.77 9.90 -13.02
CA ALA A 144 -0.70 8.67 -12.22
C ALA A 144 -2.04 8.38 -11.52
N GLU A 145 -2.65 9.41 -10.90
CA GLU A 145 -3.98 9.27 -10.28
C GLU A 145 -5.04 8.84 -11.30
N SER A 146 -5.12 9.50 -12.45
CA SER A 146 -6.05 9.16 -13.52
C SER A 146 -5.87 7.71 -13.97
N ARG A 147 -4.63 7.26 -14.17
CA ARG A 147 -4.33 5.86 -14.54
C ARG A 147 -4.84 4.87 -13.49
N PHE A 148 -4.64 5.15 -12.20
CA PHE A 148 -5.14 4.27 -11.13
C PHE A 148 -6.67 4.27 -11.06
N ARG A 149 -7.32 5.42 -11.24
CA ARG A 149 -8.79 5.51 -11.32
C ARG A 149 -9.34 4.72 -12.48
N GLU A 150 -8.70 4.78 -13.66
CA GLU A 150 -9.10 4.02 -14.84
C GLU A 150 -9.03 2.51 -14.58
N VAL A 151 -7.91 2.02 -14.02
CA VAL A 151 -7.76 0.61 -13.64
C VAL A 151 -8.88 0.17 -12.69
N ILE A 152 -9.17 0.99 -11.68
CA ILE A 152 -10.24 0.71 -10.72
C ILE A 152 -11.63 0.76 -11.38
N ALA A 153 -11.85 1.62 -12.37
CA ALA A 153 -13.14 1.73 -13.06
C ALA A 153 -13.42 0.52 -13.96
N VAL A 154 -12.39 -0.06 -14.59
CA VAL A 154 -12.54 -1.17 -15.55
C VAL A 154 -12.41 -2.56 -14.91
N THR A 155 -11.88 -2.64 -13.68
CA THR A 155 -11.81 -3.89 -12.90
C THR A 155 -13.08 -4.08 -12.07
N LYS A 156 -13.46 -5.34 -11.83
CA LYS A 156 -14.63 -5.66 -11.00
C LYS A 156 -14.33 -5.32 -9.53
N PRO A 157 -15.31 -4.80 -8.77
CA PRO A 157 -15.20 -4.70 -7.32
C PRO A 157 -14.87 -6.07 -6.71
N THR A 158 -14.00 -6.05 -5.71
CA THR A 158 -13.51 -7.23 -5.00
C THR A 158 -13.69 -7.04 -3.49
N GLU A 159 -13.34 -8.03 -2.69
CA GLU A 159 -13.34 -7.85 -1.24
C GLU A 159 -12.28 -6.84 -0.75
N LEU A 160 -11.34 -6.42 -1.62
CA LEU A 160 -10.38 -5.35 -1.34
C LEU A 160 -11.07 -3.99 -1.13
N ASP A 161 -12.17 -3.73 -1.84
CA ASP A 161 -12.92 -2.48 -1.73
C ASP A 161 -13.59 -2.30 -0.36
N ALA A 162 -13.85 -3.40 0.35
CA ALA A 162 -14.33 -3.37 1.73
C ALA A 162 -13.20 -3.10 2.75
N ILE A 163 -11.95 -3.29 2.36
CA ILE A 163 -10.76 -3.00 3.19
C ILE A 163 -10.38 -1.52 3.06
N LEU A 164 -10.26 -1.05 1.82
CA LEU A 164 -9.91 0.32 1.49
C LEU A 164 -10.74 0.75 0.28
N SER A 165 -11.72 1.62 0.51
CA SER A 165 -12.51 2.18 -0.59
C SER A 165 -11.69 3.19 -1.40
N ILE A 166 -12.17 3.55 -2.59
CA ILE A 166 -11.54 4.60 -3.42
C ILE A 166 -11.46 5.93 -2.65
N GLU A 167 -12.55 6.33 -2.01
CA GLU A 167 -12.63 7.56 -1.22
C GLU A 167 -11.66 7.55 -0.03
N GLU A 168 -11.47 6.37 0.56
CA GLU A 168 -10.50 6.16 1.64
C GLU A 168 -9.07 6.13 1.12
N ALA A 169 -8.81 5.57 -0.06
CA ALA A 169 -7.49 5.61 -0.68
C ALA A 169 -7.09 7.05 -1.02
N GLU A 170 -8.04 7.88 -1.45
CA GLU A 170 -7.79 9.29 -1.79
C GLU A 170 -7.57 10.20 -0.58
N LYS A 171 -8.02 9.78 0.61
CA LYS A 171 -7.88 10.54 1.86
C LYS A 171 -6.90 9.90 2.84
N GLY A 172 -6.62 8.62 2.65
CA GLY A 172 -5.86 7.76 3.53
C GLY A 172 -4.37 7.88 3.27
N TYR A 173 -3.58 7.40 4.22
CA TYR A 173 -2.14 7.53 4.20
C TYR A 173 -1.43 6.26 4.66
N TRP A 174 -0.17 6.15 4.24
CA TRP A 174 0.70 4.99 4.46
C TRP A 174 1.17 4.80 5.92
N GLN A 175 1.12 5.85 6.74
CA GLN A 175 1.66 5.81 8.11
C GLN A 175 0.75 5.02 9.06
N ALA A 176 1.36 4.12 9.84
CA ALA A 176 0.76 3.43 10.99
C ALA A 176 0.74 4.35 12.22
#